data_AF-A0A9W6GFH2-F1
#
_entry.id   AF-A0A9W6GFH2-F1
#
_cell.length_a   1.000
_cell.length_b   1.000
_cell.length_c   1.000
_cell.angle_alpha   90.00
_cell.angle_beta   90.00
_cell.angle_gamma   90.00
#
_symmetry.space_group_name_H-M   'P 1'
#
loop_
_entity.id
_entity.type
_entity.pdbx_description
1 polymer ?
#
loop_
_entity_poly.entity_id
_entity_poly.type
_entity_poly.pdbx_seq_one_letter_code
_entity_poly.pdbx_strand_id
1 'polypeptide(L)'
;MLIVEEKKEFTLRGKKISVSKDDVLKILSKYKEELYPQKGQLSNYYLVIEGKFVPIKKALLFLLENLGYDFTILDFVTQDAVRIFRTLGFSIVVGKGNKNLLKSFIGSLSLQGNAIEDKKNIYE
;
A
#
# COMPACT_ATOMS: atom_id res chain seq x y z
N MET A 1 3.44 6.42 -26.75
CA MET A 1 2.75 7.47 -25.96
C MET A 1 3.15 7.24 -24.51
N LEU A 2 4.09 8.03 -23.97
CA LEU A 2 4.49 7.92 -22.57
C LEU A 2 3.38 8.57 -21.74
N ILE A 3 2.54 7.74 -21.13
CA ILE A 3 1.56 8.20 -20.15
C ILE A 3 2.39 8.58 -18.92
N VAL A 4 2.66 9.86 -18.73
CA VAL A 4 3.26 10.35 -17.49
C VAL A 4 2.12 10.38 -16.47
N GLU A 5 2.09 9.43 -15.55
CA GLU A 5 1.05 9.42 -14.52
C GLU A 5 1.17 10.66 -13.60
N GLU A 6 0.01 11.19 -13.20
CA GLU A 6 -0.10 12.40 -12.38
C GLU A 6 0.51 12.18 -10.98
N LYS A 7 1.44 13.06 -10.58
CA LYS A 7 1.99 13.06 -9.23
C LYS A 7 0.96 13.60 -8.25
N LYS A 8 0.72 12.86 -7.16
CA LYS A 8 -0.15 13.30 -6.06
C LYS A 8 0.68 13.82 -4.90
N GLU A 9 0.21 14.92 -4.32
CA GLU A 9 0.82 15.50 -3.13
C GLU A 9 0.19 14.96 -1.85
N PHE A 10 1.02 14.61 -0.88
CA PHE A 10 0.59 14.24 0.47
C PHE A 10 1.37 15.05 1.48
N THR A 11 0.80 15.21 2.68
CA THR A 11 1.48 15.84 3.81
C THR A 11 1.70 14.79 4.90
N LEU A 12 2.97 14.55 5.25
CA LEU A 12 3.38 13.69 6.36
C LEU A 12 4.16 14.54 7.36
N ARG A 13 3.66 14.67 8.60
CA ARG A 13 4.27 15.49 9.66
C ARG A 13 4.68 16.90 9.21
N GLY A 14 3.80 17.58 8.47
CA GLY A 14 4.05 18.93 7.97
C GLY A 14 5.04 19.02 6.79
N LYS A 15 5.66 17.91 6.38
CA LYS A 15 6.47 17.83 5.15
C LYS A 15 5.58 17.42 3.98
N LYS A 16 5.72 18.13 2.86
CA LYS A 16 5.06 17.75 1.60
C LYS A 16 5.87 16.67 0.88
N ILE A 17 5.20 15.63 0.44
CA ILE A 17 5.75 14.59 -0.41
C ILE A 17 4.96 14.55 -1.72
N SER A 18 5.65 14.28 -2.83
CA SER A 18 5.03 14.16 -4.15
C SER A 18 5.37 12.78 -4.71
N VAL A 19 4.33 11.98 -4.97
CA VAL A 19 4.47 10.57 -5.35
C VAL A 19 3.51 10.26 -6.49
N SER A 20 3.99 9.62 -7.55
CA SER A 20 3.16 8.99 -8.58
C SER A 20 3.09 7.47 -8.37
N LYS A 21 2.15 6.80 -9.04
CA LYS A 21 2.08 5.34 -9.04
C LYS A 21 3.31 4.71 -9.71
N ASP A 22 3.84 5.34 -10.77
CA ASP A 22 5.04 4.90 -11.46
C ASP A 22 6.26 4.92 -10.53
N ASP A 23 6.39 5.96 -9.69
CA ASP A 23 7.43 6.02 -8.66
C ASP A 23 7.33 4.81 -7.73
N VAL A 24 6.10 4.49 -7.29
CA VAL A 24 5.84 3.34 -6.41
C VAL A 24 6.24 2.03 -7.08
N LEU A 25 5.80 1.77 -8.31
CA LEU A 25 6.13 0.53 -9.04
C LEU A 25 7.63 0.40 -9.31
N LYS A 26 8.28 1.48 -9.78
CA LYS A 26 9.71 1.50 -10.11
C LYS A 26 10.60 1.32 -8.88
N ILE A 27 10.18 1.86 -7.73
CA ILE A 27 10.95 1.75 -6.50
C ILE A 27 10.67 0.41 -5.82
N LEU A 28 9.40 0.05 -5.61
CA LEU A 28 9.06 -1.16 -4.85
C LEU A 28 9.29 -2.46 -5.62
N SER A 29 9.42 -2.44 -6.96
CA SER A 29 9.94 -3.61 -7.70
C SER A 29 11.35 -4.01 -7.27
N LYS A 30 12.15 -3.08 -6.72
CA LYS A 30 13.48 -3.34 -6.17
C LYS A 30 13.44 -3.87 -4.74
N TYR A 31 12.27 -3.90 -4.10
CA TYR A 31 12.12 -4.36 -2.73
C TYR A 31 12.31 -5.89 -2.69
N LYS A 32 13.37 -6.34 -2.02
CA LYS A 32 13.78 -7.77 -2.01
C LYS A 32 13.19 -8.57 -0.85
N GLU A 33 12.69 -7.92 0.18
CA GLU A 33 12.10 -8.60 1.34
C GLU A 33 10.63 -8.93 1.06
N GLU A 34 10.33 -10.21 0.84
CA GLU A 34 8.96 -10.69 0.90
C GLU A 34 8.66 -11.14 2.34
N LEU A 35 7.62 -10.57 2.94
CA LEU A 35 7.19 -10.98 4.27
C LEU A 35 5.75 -11.46 4.19
N TYR A 36 5.60 -12.79 4.10
CA TYR A 36 4.31 -13.41 4.25
C TYR A 36 3.78 -13.21 5.68
N PRO A 37 2.48 -12.94 5.86
CA PRO A 37 1.89 -12.84 7.19
C PRO A 37 2.09 -14.14 7.96
N GLN A 38 2.90 -14.08 9.02
CA GLN A 38 3.16 -15.24 9.85
C GLN A 38 2.00 -15.48 10.84
N LYS A 39 1.77 -16.75 11.17
CA LYS A 39 0.73 -17.16 12.11
C LYS A 39 1.02 -16.55 13.49
N GLY A 40 0.08 -15.77 14.03
CA GLY A 40 0.21 -15.11 15.34
C GLY A 40 0.73 -13.66 15.30
N GLN A 41 1.08 -13.11 14.13
CA GLN A 41 1.33 -11.67 14.03
C GLN A 41 0.03 -10.86 14.13
N LEU A 42 0.10 -9.74 14.87
CA LEU A 42 -0.94 -8.71 14.92
C LEU A 42 -1.35 -8.28 13.52
N SER A 43 -2.59 -7.79 13.36
CA SER A 43 -3.20 -7.44 12.08
C SER A 43 -2.31 -6.49 11.27
N ASN A 44 -1.53 -7.05 10.36
CA ASN A 44 -0.59 -6.31 9.54
C ASN A 44 -1.24 -5.99 8.20
N TYR A 45 -1.16 -4.74 7.79
CA TYR A 45 -1.56 -4.29 6.46
C TYR A 45 -0.39 -4.54 5.51
N TYR A 46 -0.68 -5.17 4.38
CA TYR A 46 0.31 -5.46 3.35
C TYR A 46 -0.13 -4.84 2.04
N LEU A 47 0.83 -4.22 1.36
CA LEU A 47 0.70 -3.77 -0.01
C LEU A 47 0.96 -4.97 -0.93
N VAL A 48 0.10 -5.14 -1.94
CA VAL A 48 0.27 -6.19 -2.96
C VAL A 48 0.85 -5.56 -4.21
N ILE A 49 2.08 -5.92 -4.56
CA ILE A 49 2.78 -5.46 -5.77
C ILE A 49 3.35 -6.68 -6.48
N GLU A 50 3.00 -6.87 -7.76
CA GLU A 50 3.51 -7.98 -8.57
C GLU A 50 3.35 -9.37 -7.90
N GLY A 51 2.27 -9.56 -7.14
CA GLY A 51 2.00 -10.79 -6.39
C GLY A 51 2.75 -10.93 -5.06
N LYS A 52 3.59 -9.96 -4.70
CA LYS A 52 4.37 -9.94 -3.45
C LYS A 52 3.64 -9.18 -2.34
N PHE A 53 3.82 -9.65 -1.11
CA PHE A 53 3.31 -8.99 0.09
C PHE A 53 4.40 -8.17 0.76
N VAL A 54 4.18 -6.87 0.81
CA VAL A 54 5.10 -5.94 1.48
C VAL A 54 4.39 -5.30 2.66
N PRO A 55 4.92 -5.38 3.90
CA PRO A 55 4.33 -4.68 5.05
C PRO A 55 4.21 -3.19 4.76
N ILE A 56 3.01 -2.63 4.94
CA ILE A 56 2.68 -1.33 4.34
C ILE A 56 3.54 -0.17 4.85
N LYS A 57 3.92 -0.19 6.14
CA LYS A 57 4.82 0.83 6.71
C LYS A 57 6.23 0.72 6.16
N LYS A 58 6.73 -0.51 5.96
CA LYS A 58 8.04 -0.73 5.33
C LYS A 58 8.03 -0.32 3.87
N ALA A 59 6.94 -0.60 3.14
CA ALA A 59 6.76 -0.15 1.77
C ALA A 59 6.85 1.37 1.66
N LEU A 60 6.12 2.10 2.52
CA LEU A 60 6.16 3.56 2.52
C LEU A 60 7.54 4.09 2.90
N LEU A 61 8.19 3.52 3.93
CA LEU A 61 9.54 3.94 4.32
C LEU A 61 10.52 3.80 3.16
N PHE A 62 10.58 2.61 2.56
CA PHE A 62 11.49 2.34 1.46
C PHE A 62 11.22 3.25 0.25
N LEU A 63 9.94 3.53 -0.03
CA LEU A 63 9.56 4.49 -1.06
C LEU A 63 10.11 5.89 -0.79
N LEU A 64 9.91 6.40 0.43
CA LEU A 64 10.32 7.74 0.82
C LEU A 64 11.85 7.89 0.82
N GLU A 65 12.57 6.90 1.33
CA GLU A 65 14.03 6.87 1.31
C GLU A 65 14.59 6.93 -0.12
N ASN A 66 14.02 6.17 -1.05
CA ASN A 66 14.44 6.16 -2.45
C ASN A 66 14.04 7.44 -3.22
N LEU A 67 13.06 8.19 -2.71
CA LEU A 67 12.69 9.52 -3.21
C LEU A 67 13.53 10.65 -2.58
N GLY A 68 14.44 10.33 -1.67
CA GLY A 68 15.33 11.29 -1.00
C GLY A 68 14.69 12.02 0.18
N TYR A 69 13.56 11.52 0.70
CA TYR A 69 12.96 12.07 1.91
C TYR A 69 13.53 11.44 3.17
N ASP A 70 13.88 12.29 4.14
CA ASP A 70 14.36 11.88 5.45
C ASP A 70 13.19 11.69 6.42
N PHE A 71 12.71 10.45 6.50
CA PHE A 71 11.68 9.97 7.42
C PHE A 71 12.13 8.67 8.07
N THR A 72 11.66 8.43 9.29
CA THR A 72 11.78 7.17 10.01
C THR A 72 10.44 6.43 10.04
N ILE A 73 10.45 5.13 10.36
CA ILE A 73 9.21 4.35 10.51
C ILE A 73 8.27 4.89 11.59
N LEU A 74 8.78 5.65 12.55
CA LEU A 74 7.99 6.28 13.62
C LEU A 74 7.29 7.55 13.15
N ASP A 75 7.66 8.09 11.99
CA ASP A 75 7.12 9.35 11.49
C ASP A 75 5.70 9.26 10.94
N PHE A 76 5.19 8.06 10.71
CA PHE A 76 3.86 7.86 10.18
C PHE A 76 3.19 6.66 10.80
N VAL A 77 1.86 6.71 10.87
CA VAL A 77 1.05 5.59 11.32
C VAL A 77 0.72 4.67 10.15
N THR A 78 0.30 3.44 10.45
CA THR A 78 -0.13 2.47 9.42
C THR A 78 -1.22 3.05 8.52
N GLN A 79 -2.14 3.85 9.08
CA GLN A 79 -3.22 4.47 8.32
C GLN A 79 -2.76 5.53 7.32
N ASP A 80 -1.65 6.23 7.58
CA ASP A 80 -1.08 7.17 6.62
C ASP A 80 -0.60 6.43 5.38
N ALA A 81 0.12 5.32 5.58
CA ALA A 81 0.56 4.46 4.49
C ALA A 81 -0.63 3.84 3.73
N VAL A 82 -1.65 3.37 4.45
CA VAL A 82 -2.89 2.87 3.82
C VAL A 82 -3.55 3.93 2.96
N ARG A 83 -3.67 5.16 3.48
CA ARG A 83 -4.27 6.28 2.76
C ARG A 83 -3.49 6.62 1.50
N ILE A 84 -2.16 6.76 1.59
CA ILE A 84 -1.30 7.11 0.46
C ILE A 84 -1.43 6.07 -0.66
N PHE A 85 -1.22 4.79 -0.34
CA PHE A 85 -1.25 3.73 -1.34
C PHE A 85 -2.64 3.53 -1.96
N ARG A 86 -3.73 3.65 -1.18
CA ARG A 86 -5.10 3.64 -1.74
C ARG A 86 -5.36 4.81 -2.67
N THR A 87 -4.88 6.00 -2.31
CA THR A 87 -5.05 7.21 -3.15
C THR A 87 -4.31 7.05 -4.48
N LEU A 88 -3.21 6.30 -4.49
CA LEU A 88 -2.45 5.93 -5.69
C LEU A 88 -3.02 4.70 -6.42
N GLY A 89 -4.12 4.11 -5.93
CA GLY A 89 -4.82 3.00 -6.58
C GLY A 89 -4.23 1.61 -6.32
N PHE A 90 -3.43 1.44 -5.27
CA PHE A 90 -2.87 0.13 -4.93
C PHE A 90 -3.79 -0.70 -4.01
N SER A 91 -3.79 -2.00 -4.26
CA SER A 91 -4.47 -3.00 -3.43
C SER A 91 -3.73 -3.25 -2.12
N ILE A 92 -4.49 -3.27 -1.02
CA ILE A 92 -3.97 -3.52 0.33
C ILE A 92 -4.75 -4.67 0.94
N VAL A 93 -4.04 -5.66 1.45
CA VAL A 93 -4.62 -6.79 2.19
C VAL A 93 -4.35 -6.66 3.68
N VAL A 94 -5.28 -7.15 4.49
CA VAL A 94 -5.11 -7.21 5.94
C VAL A 94 -4.87 -8.66 6.32
N GLY A 95 -3.65 -8.94 6.78
CA GLY A 95 -3.30 -10.24 7.34
C GLY A 95 -3.97 -10.40 8.70
N LYS A 96 -5.22 -10.88 8.73
CA LYS A 96 -5.76 -11.55 9.91
C LYS A 96 -5.28 -12.99 9.83
N GLY A 97 -4.72 -13.54 10.92
CA GLY A 97 -4.11 -14.88 10.99
C GLY A 97 -5.08 -16.07 10.79
N ASN A 98 -6.01 -15.96 9.83
CA ASN A 98 -7.05 -16.93 9.55
C ASN A 98 -7.03 -17.33 8.08
N LYS A 99 -7.44 -18.57 7.80
CA LYS A 99 -7.42 -19.30 6.50
C LYS A 99 -8.11 -18.61 5.30
N ASN A 100 -8.54 -17.36 5.44
CA ASN A 100 -9.29 -16.59 4.45
C ASN A 100 -8.44 -15.57 3.68
N LEU A 101 -7.10 -15.67 3.68
CA LEU A 101 -6.25 -14.79 2.85
C LEU A 101 -6.75 -14.77 1.40
N LEU A 102 -7.10 -15.93 0.85
CA LEU A 102 -7.69 -16.11 -0.49
C LEU A 102 -8.95 -15.25 -0.74
N LYS A 103 -9.83 -15.09 0.26
CA LYS A 103 -11.04 -14.25 0.15
C LYS A 103 -10.70 -12.75 0.07
N SER A 104 -9.58 -12.32 0.64
CA SER A 104 -9.12 -10.92 0.53
C SER A 104 -8.55 -10.56 -0.85
N PHE A 105 -8.20 -11.56 -1.68
CA PHE A 105 -7.77 -11.33 -3.07
C PHE A 105 -8.90 -11.17 -4.07
N ILE A 106 -10.11 -11.62 -3.72
CA ILE A 106 -11.26 -11.58 -4.64
C ILE A 106 -11.59 -10.13 -5.04
N GLY A 107 -11.46 -9.16 -4.11
CA GLY A 107 -11.61 -7.74 -4.41
C GLY A 107 -10.34 -7.03 -4.92
N SER A 108 -9.17 -7.65 -4.86
CA SER A 108 -7.92 -7.05 -5.38
C SER A 108 -7.63 -7.41 -6.84
N LEU A 109 -8.27 -8.48 -7.35
CA LEU A 109 -8.22 -8.90 -8.76
C LEU A 109 -9.20 -8.09 -9.64
N SER A 110 -10.21 -7.44 -9.05
CA SER A 110 -11.07 -6.46 -9.72
C SER A 110 -10.34 -5.12 -9.87
N LEU A 111 -9.40 -5.10 -10.81
CA LEU A 111 -8.51 -4.01 -11.21
C LEU A 111 -9.23 -2.76 -11.77
N GLN A 112 -10.46 -2.45 -11.36
CA GLN A 112 -11.22 -1.29 -11.86
C GLN A 112 -12.47 -0.87 -11.05
N GLY A 113 -12.56 -1.15 -9.74
CA GLY A 113 -13.75 -0.84 -8.93
C GLY A 113 -13.53 0.22 -7.86
N ASN A 114 -14.37 1.26 -7.83
CA ASN A 114 -14.40 2.32 -6.80
C ASN A 114 -14.55 1.74 -5.37
N ALA A 115 -13.50 1.86 -4.54
CA ALA A 115 -13.47 1.35 -3.16
C ALA A 115 -14.49 1.99 -2.19
N ILE A 116 -15.28 2.96 -2.65
CA ILE A 116 -16.33 3.64 -1.87
C ILE A 116 -17.66 2.86 -1.94
N GLU A 117 -17.93 2.14 -3.03
CA GLU A 117 -19.19 1.40 -3.21
C GLU A 117 -19.23 0.07 -2.45
N ASP A 118 -18.08 -0.62 -2.31
CA ASP A 118 -18.01 -1.92 -1.63
C ASP A 118 -18.29 -1.86 -0.13
N LYS A 119 -18.25 -0.67 0.48
CA LYS A 119 -18.63 -0.51 1.89
C LYS A 119 -20.13 -0.71 2.13
N LYS A 120 -20.96 -0.55 1.10
CA LYS A 120 -22.42 -0.68 1.21
C LYS A 120 -22.87 -2.14 1.21
N ASN A 121 -22.22 -3.00 0.43
CA ASN A 121 -22.61 -4.43 0.29
C ASN A 121 -22.17 -5.35 1.44
N ILE A 122 -21.44 -4.84 2.45
CA ILE A 122 -20.98 -5.66 3.58
C ILE A 122 -21.90 -5.48 4.81
N TYR A 123 -22.79 -4.49 4.82
CA TYR A 123 -23.63 -4.16 5.96
C TYR A 123 -25.14 -4.06 5.66
N GLU A 124 -25.60 -4.53 4.50
CA GLU A 124 -27.03 -4.79 4.24
C GLU A 124 -27.27 -6.30 4.08
#